data_AF-A0A9W9Q8N3-F1
#
_entry.id   AF-A0A9W9Q8N3-F1
#
_cell.length_a   1.000
_cell.length_b   1.000
_cell.length_c   1.000
_cell.angle_alpha   90.00
_cell.angle_beta   90.00
_cell.angle_gamma   90.00
#
_symmetry.space_group_name_H-M   'P 1'
#
loop_
_entity.id
_entity.type
_entity.pdbx_description
1 polymer ?
#
loop_
_entity_poly.entity_id
_entity_poly.type
_entity_poly.pdbx_seq_one_letter_code
_entity_poly.pdbx_strand_id
1 'polypeptide(L)'
;MVCIRSFCILGLASLGTASAIARDVIRENIDILARQTQESTPPAKEAYCLQNYSISIGDTCWDIIARFNNQFTIAELLCWNSEINPSCSNLIPGRNLCVAVGASAPQC
;
A
#
# COMPACT_ATOMS: atom_id res chain seq x y z
N MET A 1 -7.90 48.59 -13.46
CA MET A 1 -8.79 47.72 -14.26
C MET A 1 -7.92 46.62 -14.86
N VAL A 2 -8.08 45.37 -14.40
CA VAL A 2 -7.27 44.23 -14.82
C VAL A 2 -8.21 43.15 -15.36
N CYS A 3 -7.91 42.59 -16.52
CA CYS A 3 -8.75 41.57 -17.16
C CYS A 3 -7.92 40.29 -17.31
N ILE A 4 -8.43 39.18 -16.77
CA ILE A 4 -7.95 37.83 -17.07
C ILE A 4 -9.10 37.05 -17.69
N ARG A 5 -8.85 36.58 -18.92
CA ARG A 5 -9.61 35.58 -19.68
C ARG A 5 -11.15 35.71 -19.62
N SER A 6 -11.63 36.90 -19.98
CA SER A 6 -13.02 37.21 -20.36
C SER A 6 -13.97 37.78 -19.29
N PHE A 7 -13.46 38.18 -18.11
CA PHE A 7 -14.23 39.03 -17.19
C PHE A 7 -13.39 40.25 -16.77
N CYS A 8 -13.90 41.46 -17.02
CA CYS A 8 -13.32 42.71 -16.54
C CYS A 8 -14.13 43.17 -15.33
N ILE A 9 -13.53 43.06 -14.14
CA ILE A 9 -14.13 43.51 -12.89
C ILE A 9 -13.84 45.00 -12.72
N LEU A 10 -14.90 45.81 -12.71
CA LEU A 10 -14.89 47.21 -12.30
C LEU A 10 -14.86 47.25 -10.76
N GLY A 11 -13.68 47.32 -10.17
CA GLY A 11 -13.59 47.39 -8.71
C GLY A 11 -12.17 47.56 -8.20
N LEU A 12 -11.95 48.71 -7.57
CA LEU A 12 -10.74 49.07 -6.84
C LEU A 12 -10.65 48.23 -5.56
N ALA A 13 -9.53 47.55 -5.35
CA ALA A 13 -9.11 47.15 -4.02
C ALA A 13 -7.57 47.02 -3.98
N SER A 14 -6.98 48.09 -3.48
CA SER A 14 -5.76 48.14 -2.67
C SER A 14 -4.55 47.28 -3.05
N LEU A 15 -3.46 48.00 -3.33
CA LEU A 15 -2.08 47.63 -3.04
C LEU A 15 -1.94 46.62 -1.89
N GLY A 16 -1.67 45.38 -2.24
CA GLY A 16 -1.08 44.38 -1.37
C GLY A 16 0.19 43.88 -2.02
N THR A 17 1.25 44.70 -2.04
CA THR A 17 2.59 44.20 -2.32
C THR A 17 3.03 43.35 -1.14
N ALA A 18 2.71 42.07 -1.17
CA ALA A 18 3.30 41.07 -0.30
C ALA A 18 3.54 39.81 -1.13
N SER A 19 4.70 39.81 -1.77
CA SER A 19 5.48 38.67 -2.26
C SER A 19 4.73 37.33 -2.33
N ALA A 20 4.20 36.98 -3.50
CA ALA A 20 3.79 35.61 -3.80
C ALA A 20 5.00 34.64 -3.87
N ILE A 21 6.24 35.14 -3.85
CA ILE A 21 7.47 34.35 -3.96
C ILE A 21 7.92 33.65 -2.66
N ALA A 22 7.12 33.67 -1.59
CA ALA A 22 7.49 33.01 -0.33
C ALA A 22 6.44 31.99 0.18
N ARG A 23 5.43 31.63 -0.63
CA ARG A 23 4.42 30.64 -0.24
C ARG A 23 4.42 29.35 -1.06
N ASP A 24 5.37 29.18 -1.99
CA ASP A 24 5.52 27.93 -2.74
C ASP A 24 6.53 26.98 -2.07
N VAL A 25 7.65 27.48 -1.55
CA VAL A 25 8.69 26.64 -0.89
C VAL A 25 8.23 26.05 0.44
N ILE A 26 7.41 26.75 1.23
CA ILE A 26 6.93 26.23 2.53
C ILE A 26 5.91 25.09 2.32
N ARG A 27 5.16 25.11 1.21
CA ARG A 27 4.18 24.06 0.90
C ARG A 27 4.83 22.79 0.35
N GLU A 28 5.92 22.90 -0.40
CA GLU A 28 6.70 21.73 -0.84
C GLU A 28 7.31 20.96 0.34
N ASN A 29 7.77 21.67 1.38
CA ASN A 29 8.38 21.04 2.56
C ASN A 29 7.37 20.28 3.46
N ILE A 30 6.10 20.67 3.51
CA ILE A 30 5.08 19.96 4.31
C ILE A 30 4.59 18.69 3.60
N ASP A 31 4.52 18.68 2.26
CA ASP A 31 4.18 17.48 1.49
C ASP A 31 5.32 16.44 1.55
N ILE A 32 6.59 16.90 1.55
CA ILE A 32 7.75 16.01 1.75
C ILE A 32 7.72 15.34 3.13
N LEU A 33 7.36 16.04 4.21
CA LEU A 33 7.24 15.43 5.55
C LEU A 33 6.08 14.42 5.67
N ALA A 34 5.02 14.59 4.87
CA ALA A 34 3.90 13.64 4.78
C ALA A 34 4.17 12.47 3.81
N ARG A 35 5.06 12.65 2.83
CA ARG A 35 5.54 11.60 1.91
C ARG A 35 6.76 10.84 2.44
N GLN A 36 7.48 11.39 3.41
CA GLN A 36 8.62 10.74 4.07
C GLN A 36 8.23 9.70 5.13
N THR A 37 6.93 9.46 5.32
CA THR A 37 6.36 8.24 5.92
C THR A 37 5.63 7.37 4.90
N GLN A 38 5.83 7.58 3.59
CA GLN A 38 5.76 6.46 2.66
C GLN A 38 7.11 5.77 2.69
N GLU A 39 7.36 5.13 3.83
CA GLU A 39 8.43 4.16 3.99
C GLU A 39 8.29 3.18 2.82
N SER A 40 9.42 2.82 2.20
CA SER A 40 9.50 1.78 1.19
C SER A 40 9.26 0.41 1.82
N THR A 41 8.23 0.31 2.65
CA THR A 41 7.74 -0.90 3.27
C THR A 41 7.16 -1.73 2.14
N PRO A 42 7.52 -3.03 2.06
CA PRO A 42 6.83 -3.95 1.19
C PRO A 42 5.31 -3.76 1.31
N PRO A 43 4.56 -3.87 0.20
CA PRO A 43 3.12 -3.68 0.23
C PRO A 43 2.53 -4.56 1.33
N ALA A 44 1.66 -3.98 2.16
CA ALA A 44 0.98 -4.73 3.20
C ALA A 44 0.25 -5.93 2.56
N LYS A 45 0.20 -7.06 3.27
CA LYS A 45 -0.44 -8.30 2.78
C LYS A 45 -1.86 -8.05 2.28
N GLU A 46 -2.59 -7.19 2.96
CA GLU A 46 -3.96 -6.78 2.66
C GLU A 46 -4.08 -6.05 1.30
N ALA A 47 -3.00 -5.41 0.82
CA ALA A 47 -3.00 -4.66 -0.43
C ALA A 47 -2.83 -5.55 -1.68
N TYR A 48 -2.33 -6.77 -1.52
CA TYR A 48 -2.12 -7.70 -2.64
C TYR A 48 -2.86 -9.03 -2.52
N CYS A 49 -3.39 -9.37 -1.35
CA CYS A 49 -4.06 -10.65 -1.16
C CYS A 49 -5.46 -10.68 -1.78
N LEU A 50 -5.68 -11.59 -2.74
CA LEU A 50 -6.97 -11.77 -3.40
C LEU A 50 -7.81 -12.88 -2.75
N GLN A 51 -7.16 -13.87 -2.14
CA GLN A 51 -7.85 -14.98 -1.48
C GLN A 51 -7.20 -15.35 -0.15
N ASN A 52 -8.04 -15.46 0.88
CA ASN A 52 -7.65 -15.87 2.21
C ASN A 52 -8.09 -17.31 2.49
N TYR A 53 -7.24 -18.06 3.20
CA TYR A 53 -7.52 -19.37 3.76
C TYR A 53 -7.42 -19.31 5.29
N SER A 54 -8.46 -19.72 5.99
CA SER A 54 -8.43 -19.82 7.46
C SER A 54 -7.82 -21.16 7.87
N ILE A 55 -6.72 -21.09 8.63
CA ILE A 55 -5.97 -22.27 9.07
C ILE A 55 -6.86 -23.15 9.94
N SER A 56 -6.98 -24.42 9.58
CA SER A 56 -7.66 -25.44 10.39
C SER A 56 -6.68 -26.13 11.34
N ILE A 57 -7.22 -26.73 12.41
CA ILE A 57 -6.41 -27.51 13.35
C ILE A 57 -5.78 -28.70 12.61
N GLY A 58 -4.45 -28.83 12.73
CA GLY A 58 -3.68 -29.91 12.12
C GLY A 58 -3.25 -29.67 10.68
N ASP A 59 -3.59 -28.52 10.08
CA ASP A 59 -3.09 -28.18 8.73
C ASP A 59 -1.56 -28.02 8.73
N THR A 60 -0.94 -28.51 7.65
CA THR A 60 0.42 -28.14 7.26
C THR A 60 0.40 -27.24 6.02
N CYS A 61 1.48 -26.51 5.74
CA CYS A 61 1.57 -25.74 4.49
C CYS A 61 1.40 -26.63 3.24
N TRP A 62 1.86 -27.89 3.29
CA TRP A 62 1.79 -28.85 2.19
C TRP A 62 0.34 -29.29 1.95
N ASP A 63 -0.42 -29.53 3.02
CA ASP A 63 -1.85 -29.83 2.92
C ASP A 63 -2.60 -28.64 2.32
N ILE A 64 -2.28 -27.42 2.75
CA ILE A 64 -2.88 -26.19 2.23
C ILE A 64 -2.58 -26.07 0.72
N ILE A 65 -1.32 -26.18 0.31
CA ILE A 65 -0.93 -26.15 -1.11
C ILE A 65 -1.68 -27.22 -1.92
N ALA A 66 -1.76 -28.44 -1.40
CA ALA A 66 -2.45 -29.54 -2.06
C ALA A 66 -3.97 -29.30 -2.20
N ARG A 67 -4.61 -28.65 -1.23
CA ARG A 67 -6.03 -28.23 -1.30
C ARG A 67 -6.29 -27.27 -2.47
N PHE A 68 -5.30 -26.44 -2.82
CA PHE A 68 -5.35 -25.53 -3.96
C PHE A 68 -4.71 -26.14 -5.22
N ASN A 69 -4.72 -27.47 -5.34
CA ASN A 69 -4.23 -28.20 -6.51
C ASN A 69 -2.77 -27.88 -6.90
N ASN A 70 -1.93 -27.52 -5.92
CA ASN A 70 -0.54 -27.12 -6.16
C ASN A 70 -0.38 -25.93 -7.13
N GLN A 71 -1.34 -24.98 -7.13
CA GLN A 71 -1.25 -23.77 -7.97
C GLN A 71 -0.11 -22.82 -7.58
N PHE A 72 0.43 -22.96 -6.37
CA PHE A 72 1.57 -22.21 -5.86
C PHE A 72 2.50 -23.13 -5.07
N THR A 73 3.74 -22.71 -4.93
CA THR A 73 4.82 -23.41 -4.25
C THR A 73 4.90 -23.02 -2.77
N ILE A 74 5.69 -23.76 -2.00
CA ILE A 74 6.01 -23.38 -0.63
C ILE A 74 6.74 -22.03 -0.55
N ALA A 75 7.60 -21.72 -1.52
CA ALA A 75 8.32 -20.46 -1.56
C ALA A 75 7.37 -19.28 -1.75
N GLU A 76 6.40 -19.39 -2.66
CA GLU A 76 5.35 -18.39 -2.87
C GLU A 76 4.45 -18.24 -1.63
N LEU A 77 4.02 -19.35 -1.02
CA LEU A 77 3.19 -19.29 0.19
C LEU A 77 3.90 -18.55 1.33
N LEU A 78 5.18 -18.82 1.56
CA LEU A 78 5.99 -18.13 2.58
C LEU A 78 6.24 -16.67 2.22
N CYS A 79 6.44 -16.37 0.94
CA CYS A 79 6.61 -15.01 0.43
C CYS A 79 5.39 -14.12 0.71
N TRP A 80 4.19 -14.65 0.48
CA TRP A 80 2.92 -13.93 0.69
C TRP A 80 2.47 -13.89 2.16
N ASN A 81 3.14 -14.66 3.01
CA ASN A 81 2.81 -14.81 4.43
C ASN A 81 4.10 -14.81 5.26
N SER A 82 4.79 -13.67 5.30
CA SER A 82 6.08 -13.49 5.99
C SER A 82 6.03 -13.80 7.49
N GLU A 83 4.83 -13.88 8.08
CA GLU A 83 4.63 -14.32 9.46
C GLU A 83 4.88 -15.82 9.67
N ILE A 84 4.90 -16.62 8.62
CA ILE A 84 5.12 -18.07 8.68
C ILE A 84 6.61 -18.37 8.55
N ASN A 85 7.11 -19.22 9.44
CA ASN A 85 8.50 -19.63 9.39
C ASN A 85 8.75 -20.65 8.27
N PRO A 86 10.00 -20.81 7.80
CA PRO A 86 10.32 -21.74 6.71
C PRO A 86 9.96 -23.21 6.99
N SER A 87 9.89 -23.59 8.26
CA SER A 87 9.50 -24.94 8.69
C SER A 87 7.98 -25.15 8.75
N CYS A 88 7.18 -24.10 8.51
CA CYS A 88 5.72 -24.07 8.73
C CYS A 88 5.25 -24.59 10.08
N SER A 89 6.08 -24.46 11.12
CA SER A 89 5.77 -25.00 12.44
C SER A 89 4.95 -24.05 13.31
N ASN A 90 4.73 -22.82 12.84
CA ASN A 90 4.03 -21.76 13.58
C ASN A 90 2.65 -21.41 13.00
N LEU A 91 1.99 -22.36 12.33
CA LEU A 91 0.61 -22.18 11.87
C LEU A 91 -0.33 -22.09 13.08
N ILE A 92 -1.16 -21.04 13.11
CA ILE A 92 -2.09 -20.78 14.21
C ILE A 92 -3.52 -20.97 13.68
N PRO A 93 -4.27 -21.97 14.17
CA PRO A 93 -5.65 -22.19 13.77
C PRO A 93 -6.52 -20.92 13.93
N GLY A 94 -7.37 -20.65 12.94
CA GLY A 94 -8.24 -19.47 12.88
C GLY A 94 -7.56 -18.20 12.33
N ARG A 95 -6.25 -18.22 12.07
CA ARG A 95 -5.56 -17.13 11.35
C ARG A 95 -5.70 -17.33 9.85
N ASN A 96 -5.69 -16.22 9.11
CA ASN A 96 -5.82 -16.22 7.66
C ASN A 96 -4.46 -16.18 6.96
N LEU A 97 -4.24 -17.11 6.04
CA LEU A 97 -3.15 -17.08 5.07
C LEU A 97 -3.63 -16.54 3.74
N CYS A 98 -2.77 -15.79 3.07
CA CYS A 98 -2.98 -15.47 1.67
C CYS A 98 -2.59 -16.66 0.80
N VAL A 99 -3.50 -17.09 -0.08
CA VAL A 99 -3.32 -18.25 -0.97
C VAL A 99 -3.51 -17.90 -2.45
N ALA A 100 -3.88 -16.66 -2.74
CA ALA A 100 -3.84 -16.10 -4.09
C ALA A 100 -3.58 -14.59 -4.01
N VAL A 101 -2.79 -14.09 -4.95
CA VAL A 101 -2.31 -12.70 -4.94
C VAL A 101 -2.57 -11.97 -6.25
N GLY A 102 -2.63 -10.64 -6.18
CA GLY A 102 -2.72 -9.75 -7.33
C GLY A 102 -1.37 -9.29 -7.83
N ALA A 103 -1.37 -8.48 -8.88
CA ALA A 103 -0.15 -7.97 -9.53
C ALA A 103 0.75 -7.11 -8.61
N SER A 104 0.22 -6.60 -7.50
CA SER A 104 0.96 -5.84 -6.49
C SER A 104 1.73 -6.70 -5.50
N ALA A 105 1.64 -8.04 -5.57
CA ALA A 105 2.35 -8.91 -4.65
C ALA A 105 3.86 -8.92 -4.89
N PRO A 106 4.64 -9.15 -3.82
CA PRO A 106 6.07 -9.39 -3.95
C PRO A 106 6.34 -10.53 -4.94
N GLN A 107 7.35 -10.33 -5.78
CA GLN A 107 7.88 -11.39 -6.62
C GLN A 107 8.98 -12.11 -5.83
N CYS A 108 8.73 -13.40 -5.62
CA CYS A 108 9.63 -14.40 -5.08
C CYS A 108 9.60 -15.56 -6.09
#